data_AF-A0A0F9RTB7-F1
#
_entry.id   AF-A0A0F9RTB7-F1
#
_cell.length_a   1.000
_cell.length_b   1.000
_cell.length_c   1.000
_cell.angle_alpha   90.00
_cell.angle_beta   90.00
_cell.angle_gamma   90.00
#
_symmetry.space_group_name_H-M   'P 1'
#
loop_
_entity.id
_entity.type
_entity.pdbx_description
1 polymer ?
#
loop_
_entity_poly.entity_id
_entity_poly.type
_entity_poly.pdbx_seq_one_letter_code
_entity_poly.pdbx_strand_id
1 'polypeptide(L)'
;MKLINFKVGCKTISLKILDILLTERFDNNLTTLPNNNKSFIGVKDYMETPTSVFDLGIILNANSTEQSNKHALEQLRKWQESLEVWVYSFRKKPIRQ
;
A
#
# COMPACT_ATOMS: atom_id res chain seq x y z
N MET A 1 4.45 -22.57 19.28
CA MET A 1 4.58 -21.10 19.29
C MET A 1 3.44 -20.52 18.47
N LYS A 2 2.69 -19.52 18.97
CA LYS A 2 1.57 -18.90 18.23
C LYS A 2 2.09 -17.74 17.36
N LEU A 3 1.63 -17.69 16.11
CA LEU A 3 1.98 -16.67 15.13
C LEU A 3 0.73 -15.88 14.73
N ILE A 4 0.91 -14.61 14.36
CA ILE A 4 -0.10 -13.81 13.67
C ILE A 4 0.39 -13.51 12.25
N ASN A 5 -0.52 -13.67 11.29
CA ASN A 5 -0.24 -13.40 9.88
C ASN A 5 -0.65 -11.98 9.51
N PHE A 6 0.26 -11.26 8.86
CA PHE A 6 0.04 -9.95 8.27
C PHE A 6 0.23 -10.01 6.77
N LYS A 7 -0.58 -9.24 6.04
CA LYS A 7 -0.43 -9.08 4.60
C LYS A 7 0.27 -7.76 4.30
N VAL A 8 1.32 -7.83 3.50
CA VAL A 8 2.08 -6.67 3.02
C VAL A 8 2.17 -6.74 1.51
N GLY A 9 1.31 -5.99 0.83
CA GLY A 9 1.13 -6.11 -0.62
C GLY A 9 0.67 -7.52 -1.01
N CYS A 10 1.45 -8.20 -1.86
CA CYS A 10 1.19 -9.58 -2.29
C CYS A 10 1.83 -10.65 -1.39
N LYS A 11 2.59 -10.25 -0.35
CA LYS A 11 3.29 -11.17 0.55
C LYS A 11 2.53 -11.33 1.87
N THR A 12 2.65 -12.52 2.46
CA THR A 12 2.21 -12.79 3.83
C THR A 12 3.44 -12.96 4.69
N ILE A 13 3.46 -12.30 5.84
CA ILE A 13 4.48 -12.47 6.88
C ILE A 13 3.83 -12.98 8.16
N SER A 14 4.59 -13.72 8.96
CA SER A 14 4.12 -14.24 10.24
C SER A 14 5.04 -13.73 11.35
N LEU A 15 4.45 -13.09 12.36
CA LEU A 15 5.18 -12.58 13.52
C LEU A 15 4.76 -13.36 14.77
N LYS A 16 5.69 -13.54 15.72
CA LYS A 16 5.36 -14.15 17.01
C LYS A 16 4.44 -13.20 17.77
N ILE A 17 3.34 -13.73 18.31
CA ILE A 17 2.38 -12.89 19.02
C ILE A 17 2.99 -12.17 20.23
N LEU A 18 3.94 -12.80 20.91
CA LEU A 18 4.59 -12.21 22.09
C LEU A 18 5.55 -11.06 21.73
N ASP A 19 5.94 -10.93 20.46
CA ASP A 19 6.80 -9.85 19.99
C ASP A 19 5.97 -8.65 19.48
N ILE A 20 4.63 -8.75 19.49
CA ILE A 20 3.73 -7.68 19.05
C ILE A 20 3.18 -6.96 20.27
N LEU A 21 3.55 -5.68 20.43
CA LEU A 21 3.08 -4.84 21.53
C LEU A 21 1.65 -4.33 21.29
N LEU A 22 1.39 -3.82 20.09
CA LEU A 22 0.12 -3.23 19.68
C LEU A 22 -0.05 -3.33 18.16
N THR A 23 -1.30 -3.44 17.71
CA THR A 23 -1.68 -3.20 16.31
C THR A 23 -2.63 -2.01 16.24
N GLU A 24 -2.31 -1.04 15.40
CA GLU A 24 -3.12 0.15 15.22
C GLU A 24 -3.22 0.53 13.73
N ARG A 25 -4.18 1.39 13.42
CA ARG A 25 -4.27 1.99 12.09
C ARG A 25 -3.16 3.02 11.93
N PHE A 26 -2.58 3.06 10.74
CA PHE A 26 -1.63 4.11 10.38
C PHE A 26 -2.36 5.42 10.05
N ASP A 27 -2.10 6.47 10.83
CA ASP A 27 -2.83 7.77 10.76
C ASP A 27 -1.91 8.97 10.42
N ASN A 28 -0.79 8.74 9.72
CA ASN A 28 0.15 9.80 9.27
C ASN A 28 0.63 10.79 10.36
N ASN A 29 0.53 10.41 11.63
CA ASN A 29 0.88 11.23 12.79
C ASN A 29 2.32 11.02 13.26
N LEU A 30 3.24 10.84 12.31
CA LEU A 30 4.65 10.61 12.58
C LEU A 30 5.42 11.94 12.62
N THR A 31 6.40 12.00 13.52
CA THR A 31 7.44 13.03 13.48
C THR A 31 8.50 12.62 12.46
N THR A 32 8.60 13.36 11.36
CA THR A 32 9.61 13.13 10.32
C THR A 32 10.99 13.55 10.82
N LEU A 33 11.99 12.70 10.61
CA LEU A 33 13.39 13.01 10.87
C LEU A 33 14.21 12.86 9.58
N PRO A 34 15.23 13.70 9.34
CA PRO A 34 16.12 13.55 8.20
C PRO A 34 16.85 12.20 8.29
N ASN A 35 16.67 11.37 7.27
CA ASN A 35 17.24 10.02 7.21
C ASN A 35 17.51 9.61 5.76
N ASN A 36 18.56 8.82 5.54
CA ASN A 36 18.91 8.24 4.24
C ASN A 36 18.23 6.87 3.99
N ASN A 37 17.62 6.26 5.02
CA ASN A 37 16.94 4.99 4.89
C ASN A 37 15.54 5.18 4.29
N LYS A 38 15.35 4.71 3.05
CA LYS A 38 14.09 4.81 2.30
C LYS A 38 12.89 4.14 2.98
N SER A 39 13.13 3.12 3.81
CA SER A 39 12.06 2.42 4.52
C SER A 39 11.65 3.12 5.81
N PHE A 40 12.47 4.03 6.34
CA PHE A 40 12.13 4.78 7.53
C PHE A 40 11.13 5.88 7.20
N ILE A 41 10.00 5.91 7.90
CA ILE A 41 8.92 6.87 7.64
C ILE A 41 8.71 7.88 8.76
N GLY A 42 9.35 7.69 9.92
CA GLY A 42 9.34 8.65 11.01
C GLY A 42 9.40 7.99 12.39
N VAL A 43 9.16 8.80 13.41
CA VAL A 43 9.09 8.38 14.81
C VAL A 43 7.69 8.64 15.34
N LYS A 44 7.20 7.74 16.18
CA LYS A 44 5.96 7.90 16.95
C LYS A 44 6.24 7.76 18.43
N ASP A 45 5.52 8.50 19.26
CA ASP A 45 5.49 8.22 20.69
C ASP A 45 4.63 6.98 20.94
N TYR A 46 5.24 5.96 21.53
CA TYR A 46 4.53 4.79 22.05
C TYR A 46 4.85 4.67 23.54
N MET A 47 3.85 4.94 24.39
CA MET A 47 4.00 4.90 25.85
C MET A 47 5.24 5.69 26.33
N GLU A 48 5.34 6.96 25.93
CA GLU A 48 6.44 7.87 26.29
C GLU A 48 7.81 7.42 25.74
N THR A 49 7.83 6.43 24.84
CA THR A 49 9.03 5.91 24.19
C THR A 49 9.02 6.25 22.70
N PRO A 50 10.00 7.00 22.19
CA PRO A 50 10.11 7.29 20.76
C PRO A 50 10.42 6.01 20.00
N THR A 51 9.45 5.54 19.23
CA THR A 51 9.51 4.30 18.46
C THR A 51 9.66 4.62 16.98
N SER A 52 10.70 4.08 16.36
CA SER A 52 10.94 4.22 14.93
C SER A 52 9.93 3.39 14.13
N VAL A 53 9.39 4.00 13.08
CA VAL A 53 8.39 3.38 12.21
C VAL A 53 8.98 3.18 10.82
N PHE A 54 8.80 1.98 10.28
CA PHE A 54 9.31 1.57 8.98
C PHE A 54 8.19 1.03 8.06
N ASP A 55 8.27 1.32 6.77
CA ASP A 55 7.37 0.78 5.75
C ASP A 55 7.83 -0.62 5.30
N LEU A 56 7.11 -1.64 5.76
CA LEU A 56 7.33 -3.04 5.36
C LEU A 56 7.10 -3.27 3.86
N GLY A 57 6.27 -2.47 3.20
CA GLY A 57 6.07 -2.50 1.75
C GLY A 57 7.38 -2.24 1.02
N ILE A 58 8.08 -1.17 1.39
CA ILE A 58 9.40 -0.84 0.83
C ILE A 58 10.42 -1.94 1.16
N ILE A 59 10.44 -2.43 2.39
CA ILE A 59 11.39 -3.47 2.83
C ILE A 59 11.22 -4.78 2.04
N LEU A 60 9.98 -5.21 1.84
CA LEU A 60 9.68 -6.55 1.29
C LEU A 60 9.41 -6.54 -0.21
N ASN A 61 8.91 -5.43 -0.75
CA ASN A 61 8.45 -5.33 -2.14
C ASN A 61 9.21 -4.27 -2.94
N ALA A 62 10.22 -3.59 -2.36
CA ALA A 62 10.96 -2.46 -2.93
C ALA A 62 10.11 -1.22 -3.27
N ASN A 63 8.79 -1.27 -3.06
CA ASN A 63 7.82 -0.23 -3.35
C ASN A 63 6.84 -0.09 -2.18
N SER A 64 6.41 1.13 -1.88
CA SER A 64 5.40 1.35 -0.85
C SER A 64 4.01 0.87 -1.28
N THR A 65 3.15 0.65 -0.29
CA THR A 65 1.73 0.34 -0.54
C THR A 65 1.04 1.50 -1.27
N GLU A 66 1.38 2.75 -0.90
CA GLU A 66 0.86 3.95 -1.56
C GLU A 66 1.23 4.01 -3.05
N GLN A 67 2.51 3.79 -3.37
CA GLN A 67 2.99 3.76 -4.75
C GLN A 67 2.30 2.67 -5.58
N SER A 68 2.18 1.47 -4.99
CA SER A 68 1.51 0.34 -5.63
C SER A 68 0.03 0.63 -5.90
N ASN A 69 -0.67 1.23 -4.94
CA ASN A 69 -2.07 1.62 -5.08
C ASN A 69 -2.25 2.71 -6.13
N LYS A 70 -1.37 3.71 -6.16
CA LYS A 70 -1.39 4.77 -7.16
C LYS A 70 -1.20 4.21 -8.58
N HIS A 71 -0.21 3.33 -8.76
CA HIS A 71 0.00 2.66 -10.05
C HIS A 71 -1.22 1.83 -10.47
N ALA A 72 -1.80 1.04 -9.56
CA ALA A 72 -3.00 0.25 -9.85
C ALA A 72 -4.18 1.15 -10.27
N LEU A 73 -4.37 2.27 -9.58
CA LEU A 73 -5.43 3.24 -9.90
C LEU A 73 -5.23 3.90 -11.27
N GLU A 74 -3.99 4.23 -11.63
CA GLU A 74 -3.65 4.75 -12.96
C GLU A 74 -3.96 3.73 -14.06
N GLN A 75 -3.63 2.46 -13.84
CA GLN A 75 -3.99 1.40 -14.79
C GLN A 75 -5.51 1.30 -14.92
N LEU A 76 -6.25 1.21 -13.82
CA LEU A 76 -7.70 1.12 -13.83
C LEU A 76 -8.35 2.26 -14.64
N ARG A 77 -7.85 3.49 -14.50
CA ARG A 77 -8.31 4.63 -15.30
C ARG A 77 -8.06 4.44 -16.80
N LYS A 78 -6.86 4.01 -17.20
CA LYS A 78 -6.56 3.72 -18.62
C LYS A 78 -7.46 2.64 -19.21
N TRP A 79 -7.74 1.59 -18.42
CA TRP A 79 -8.67 0.54 -18.81
C TRP A 79 -10.09 1.06 -18.95
N GLN A 80 -10.54 1.92 -18.02
CA GLN A 80 -11.85 2.57 -18.12
C GLN A 80 -11.96 3.41 -19.40
N GLU A 81 -10.99 4.28 -19.68
CA GLU A 81 -10.97 5.10 -20.90
C GLU A 81 -11.00 4.23 -22.18
N SER A 82 -10.22 3.15 -22.19
CA SER A 82 -10.18 2.21 -23.31
C SER A 82 -11.54 1.51 -23.53
N LEU A 83 -12.21 1.12 -22.44
CA LEU A 83 -13.54 0.52 -22.49
C LEU A 83 -14.59 1.52 -22.98
N GLU A 84 -14.53 2.78 -22.54
CA GLU A 84 -15.45 3.83 -22.99
C GLU A 84 -15.32 4.06 -24.51
N VAL A 85 -14.08 4.17 -25.01
CA VAL A 85 -13.81 4.27 -26.46
C VAL A 85 -14.29 3.05 -27.21
N TRP A 86 -14.01 1.85 -26.68
CA TRP A 86 -14.44 0.59 -27.28
C TRP A 86 -15.97 0.52 -27.39
N VAL A 87 -16.71 0.76 -26.30
CA VAL A 87 -18.19 0.78 -26.28
C VAL A 87 -18.75 1.82 -27.26
N TYR A 88 -18.17 3.01 -27.30
CA TYR A 88 -18.59 4.07 -28.22
C TYR A 88 -18.45 3.65 -29.69
N SER A 89 -17.41 2.86 -30.02
CA SER A 89 -17.21 2.34 -31.38
C SER A 89 -18.33 1.38 -31.83
N PHE A 90 -18.91 0.59 -30.92
CA PHE A 90 -20.05 -0.29 -31.24
C PHE A 90 -21.33 0.52 -31.47
N ARG A 91 -21.54 1.59 -30.71
CA ARG A 91 -22.70 2.46 -30.88
C ARG A 91 -22.72 3.20 -32.21
N LYS A 92 -21.55 3.38 -32.85
CA LYS A 92 -21.42 4.05 -34.16
C LYS A 92 -21.49 3.11 -35.37
N LYS A 93 -21.50 1.79 -35.19
CA LYS A 93 -21.71 0.88 -36.33
C LYS A 93 -23.21 0.84 -36.65
N PRO A 94 -23.66 1.31 -37.84
CA PRO A 94 -25.04 1.08 -38.24
C PRO A 94 -25.25 -0.42 -38.35
N ILE A 95 -26.37 -0.89 -37.81
CA ILE A 95 -26.85 -2.26 -38.03
C ILE A 95 -27.05 -2.36 -39.54
N ARG A 96 -26.18 -3.11 -40.24
CA ARG A 96 -26.45 -3.51 -41.61
C ARG A 96 -27.62 -4.49 -41.53
N GLN A 97 -28.82 -3.99 -41.80
CA GLN A 97 -29.98 -4.81 -42.17
C GLN A 97 -29.74 -5.42 -43.55
#